data_AF-A0A819TBF5-F1
#
_entry.id   AF-A0A819TBF5-F1
#
_cell.length_a   1.000
_cell.length_b   1.000
_cell.length_c   1.000
_cell.angle_alpha   90.00
_cell.angle_beta   90.00
_cell.angle_gamma   90.00
#
_symmetry.space_group_name_H-M   'P 1'
#
loop_
_entity.id
_entity.type
_entity.pdbx_description
1 polymer ?
#
loop_
_entity_poly.entity_id
_entity_poly.type
_entity_poly.pdbx_seq_one_letter_code
_entity_poly.pdbx_strand_id
1 'polypeptide(L)'
;MHSTDNQLPSAPPPSYESVVNDNRYAYHSNQYSESYEEHIPGLDRFIRRYEISPSFAERLNQLKGYEIVFICDDSGSMNTPLDEGSDSSHTKKTRWDELKQIVSTVVDLASIFDTDGVDVYFLNREPMFHVGEKLDFPSMTVVLNIFLCSTPIVPVLRQVLNDKRNHVYERNLLILLATDGVPTDEYERPDVRTLEHVLKNERTPINRIPVTI
;
A
#
# COMPACT_ATOMS: atom_id res chain seq x y z
N MET A 1 -19.96 56.35 13.14
CA MET A 1 -19.25 56.27 11.84
C MET A 1 -17.77 56.02 12.11
N HIS A 2 -17.35 54.75 12.17
CA HIS A 2 -15.95 54.36 12.13
C HIS A 2 -15.86 53.03 11.38
N SER A 3 -15.45 53.13 10.11
CA SER A 3 -15.06 52.01 9.27
C SER A 3 -13.64 51.59 9.68
N THR A 4 -13.40 50.29 9.84
CA THR A 4 -12.05 49.73 9.88
C THR A 4 -11.91 48.82 8.67
N ASP A 5 -11.02 49.24 7.77
CA ASP A 5 -10.56 48.50 6.60
C ASP A 5 -9.79 47.25 7.04
N ASN A 6 -10.14 46.12 6.43
CA ASN A 6 -9.47 44.84 6.61
C ASN A 6 -8.49 44.68 5.43
N GLN A 7 -7.22 45.08 5.61
CA GLN A 7 -6.17 44.85 4.63
C GLN A 7 -5.64 43.41 4.73
N LEU A 8 -5.84 42.63 3.68
CA LEU A 8 -5.13 41.37 3.40
C LEU A 8 -3.68 41.69 2.99
N PRO A 9 -2.66 41.03 3.56
CA PRO A 9 -1.36 40.94 2.90
C PRO A 9 -1.37 39.79 1.89
N SER A 10 -1.37 40.13 0.59
CA SER A 10 -1.00 39.23 -0.49
C SER A 10 0.48 39.41 -0.83
N ALA A 11 1.29 38.40 -0.52
CA ALA A 11 2.55 38.19 -1.21
C ALA A 11 2.50 36.79 -1.82
N PRO A 12 2.66 36.65 -3.15
CA PRO A 12 2.78 35.33 -3.75
C PRO A 12 4.09 34.66 -3.27
N PRO A 13 4.12 33.33 -3.14
CA PRO A 13 5.35 32.63 -2.82
C PRO A 13 6.41 32.88 -3.90
N PRO A 14 7.71 32.89 -3.52
CA PRO A 14 8.79 33.13 -4.47
C PRO A 14 8.79 32.09 -5.59
N SER A 15 9.06 32.53 -6.82
CA SER A 15 9.19 31.68 -7.99
C SER A 15 10.41 30.77 -7.87
N TYR A 16 10.21 29.46 -7.99
CA TYR A 16 11.24 28.41 -7.94
C TYR A 16 12.04 28.26 -9.24
N GLU A 17 12.04 29.27 -10.11
CA GLU A 17 12.86 29.33 -11.31
C GLU A 17 14.17 30.06 -11.04
N SER A 18 15.08 29.43 -10.30
CA SER A 18 16.53 29.75 -10.35
C SER A 18 17.37 28.74 -9.58
N VAL A 19 17.23 27.45 -9.89
CA VAL A 19 18.31 26.47 -9.66
C VAL A 19 18.40 25.57 -10.90
N VAL A 20 18.63 26.18 -12.06
CA VAL A 20 19.03 25.45 -13.28
C VAL A 20 20.38 25.99 -13.71
N ASN A 21 21.43 25.45 -13.11
CA ASN A 21 22.69 25.18 -13.80
C ASN A 21 23.61 24.41 -12.85
N ASP A 22 23.47 23.09 -12.84
CA ASP A 22 24.64 22.25 -12.56
C ASP A 22 24.65 21.07 -13.53
N ASN A 23 25.34 21.27 -14.65
CA ASN A 23 25.72 20.25 -15.63
C ASN A 23 26.74 19.29 -14.99
N ARG A 24 26.35 18.53 -13.96
CA ARG A 24 27.23 17.61 -13.21
C ARG A 24 26.68 16.21 -12.95
N TYR A 25 25.63 15.79 -13.64
CA TYR A 25 25.10 14.41 -13.50
C TYR A 25 25.22 13.54 -14.77
N ALA A 26 25.93 14.01 -15.78
CA ALA A 26 26.57 13.11 -16.73
C ALA A 26 27.91 12.67 -16.13
N TYR A 27 28.15 11.35 -16.00
CA TYR A 27 29.34 10.71 -15.41
C TYR A 27 29.37 10.56 -13.87
N HIS A 28 28.46 9.74 -13.33
CA HIS A 28 28.74 8.96 -12.11
C HIS A 28 28.24 7.51 -12.26
N SER A 29 28.64 6.88 -13.37
CA SER A 29 28.47 5.44 -13.59
C SER A 29 29.69 4.62 -13.19
N ASN A 30 30.65 5.18 -12.46
CA ASN A 30 31.86 4.47 -12.01
C ASN A 30 32.29 4.97 -10.63
N GLN A 31 31.63 4.48 -9.58
CA GLN A 31 32.18 4.30 -8.22
C GLN A 31 31.09 3.75 -7.30
N TYR A 32 30.50 2.61 -7.67
CA TYR A 32 29.85 1.76 -6.68
C TYR A 32 30.93 0.83 -6.11
N SER A 33 31.24 1.05 -4.84
CA SER A 33 32.12 0.22 -4.03
C SER A 33 31.70 -1.24 -4.06
N GLU A 34 32.69 -2.12 -4.16
CA GLU A 34 32.60 -3.58 -4.11
C GLU A 34 32.07 -4.13 -2.78
N SER A 35 30.78 -3.93 -2.51
CA SER A 35 30.00 -4.82 -1.67
C SER A 35 29.00 -5.50 -2.59
N TYR A 36 29.07 -6.82 -2.69
CA TYR A 36 28.22 -7.66 -3.55
C TYR A 36 26.73 -7.55 -3.18
N GLU A 37 26.08 -6.41 -3.46
CA GLU A 37 24.64 -6.36 -3.58
C GLU A 37 24.29 -7.02 -4.90
N GLU A 38 23.72 -8.22 -4.80
CA GLU A 38 23.21 -8.99 -5.92
C GLU A 38 22.28 -8.11 -6.76
N HIS A 39 22.66 -7.82 -8.00
CA HIS A 39 21.86 -6.97 -8.89
C HIS A 39 20.51 -7.63 -9.13
N ILE A 40 19.44 -7.06 -8.57
CA ILE A 40 18.08 -7.59 -8.66
C ILE A 40 17.49 -7.17 -10.01
N PRO A 41 17.26 -8.09 -10.96
CA PRO A 41 16.71 -7.74 -12.26
C PRO A 41 15.31 -7.14 -12.10
N GLY A 42 15.04 -6.01 -12.78
CA GLY A 42 13.74 -5.34 -12.73
C GLY A 42 13.61 -4.25 -11.67
N LEU A 43 14.42 -4.25 -10.61
CA LEU A 43 14.38 -3.22 -9.56
C LEU A 43 14.76 -1.83 -10.11
N ASP A 44 15.82 -1.73 -10.91
CA ASP A 44 16.23 -0.47 -11.56
C ASP A 44 15.14 0.12 -12.45
N ARG A 45 14.42 -0.76 -13.17
CA ARG A 45 13.31 -0.37 -14.03
C ARG A 45 12.14 0.15 -13.20
N PHE A 46 11.83 -0.50 -12.08
CA PHE A 46 10.80 -0.07 -11.15
C PHE A 46 11.14 1.29 -10.53
N ILE A 47 12.36 1.45 -10.00
CA ILE A 47 12.86 2.71 -9.41
C ILE A 47 12.72 3.87 -10.40
N ARG A 48 13.14 3.67 -11.66
CA ARG A 48 13.03 4.68 -12.70
C ARG A 48 11.58 5.00 -13.06
N ARG A 49 10.72 3.98 -13.15
CA ARG A 49 9.31 4.14 -13.51
C ARG A 49 8.52 4.95 -12.47
N TYR A 50 8.81 4.73 -11.19
CA TYR A 50 8.14 5.38 -10.07
C TYR A 50 8.93 6.55 -9.48
N GLU A 51 10.01 6.99 -10.16
CA GLU A 51 10.86 8.12 -9.75
C GLU A 51 11.33 8.04 -8.29
N ILE A 52 11.66 6.82 -7.84
CA ILE A 52 12.02 6.55 -6.46
C ILE A 52 13.41 7.12 -6.18
N SER A 53 13.54 7.86 -5.09
CA SER A 53 14.82 8.43 -4.69
C SER A 53 15.84 7.33 -4.36
N PRO A 54 17.14 7.52 -4.67
CA PRO A 54 18.15 6.50 -4.41
C PRO A 54 18.20 6.03 -2.95
N SER A 55 18.04 6.95 -2.00
CA SER A 55 18.00 6.62 -0.57
C SER A 55 16.78 5.80 -0.14
N PHE A 56 15.70 5.85 -0.92
CA PHE A 56 14.54 4.98 -0.70
C PHE A 56 14.67 3.65 -1.43
N ALA A 57 15.30 3.63 -2.61
CA ALA A 57 15.60 2.42 -3.35
C ALA A 57 16.41 1.40 -2.53
N GLU A 58 17.42 1.84 -1.78
CA GLU A 58 18.19 0.97 -0.89
C GLU A 58 17.32 0.30 0.19
N ARG A 59 16.26 0.97 0.65
CA ARG A 59 15.31 0.39 1.60
C ARG A 59 14.40 -0.66 0.97
N LEU A 60 14.13 -0.58 -0.33
CA LEU A 60 13.34 -1.60 -1.04
C LEU A 60 14.01 -2.96 -1.03
N ASN A 61 15.35 -3.02 -1.03
CA ASN A 61 16.10 -4.27 -0.90
C ASN A 61 15.78 -5.02 0.40
N GLN A 62 15.30 -4.33 1.44
CA GLN A 62 14.91 -4.96 2.70
C GLN A 62 13.66 -5.84 2.55
N LEU A 63 12.88 -5.68 1.48
CA LEU A 63 11.73 -6.54 1.18
C LEU A 63 12.17 -7.92 0.67
N LYS A 64 13.44 -8.10 0.32
CA LYS A 64 13.97 -9.41 -0.10
C LYS A 64 13.80 -10.43 1.02
N GLY A 65 13.21 -11.58 0.70
CA GLY A 65 12.96 -12.66 1.65
C GLY A 65 11.78 -12.41 2.60
N TYR A 66 10.96 -11.40 2.30
CA TYR A 66 9.62 -11.31 2.88
C TYR A 66 8.60 -12.06 2.03
N GLU A 67 7.69 -12.73 2.72
CA GLU A 67 6.38 -13.11 2.21
C GLU A 67 5.46 -11.89 2.32
N ILE A 68 4.90 -11.39 1.22
CA ILE A 68 4.06 -10.18 1.21
C ILE A 68 2.59 -10.58 1.01
N VAL A 69 1.74 -10.15 1.95
CA VAL A 69 0.30 -10.40 1.94
C VAL A 69 -0.47 -9.09 2.07
N PHE A 70 -1.51 -8.93 1.26
CA PHE A 70 -2.48 -7.85 1.38
C PHE A 70 -3.74 -8.28 2.10
N ILE A 71 -4.30 -7.39 2.92
CA ILE A 71 -5.68 -7.46 3.39
C ILE A 71 -6.37 -6.17 2.91
N CYS A 72 -7.26 -6.31 1.94
CA CYS A 72 -7.93 -5.21 1.26
C CYS A 72 -9.36 -5.03 1.77
N ASP A 73 -9.69 -3.81 2.16
CA ASP A 73 -11.06 -3.42 2.45
C ASP A 73 -11.89 -3.30 1.17
N ASP A 74 -13.00 -4.02 1.17
CA ASP A 74 -13.98 -4.04 0.11
C ASP A 74 -15.41 -3.81 0.63
N SER A 75 -15.52 -3.11 1.76
CA SER A 75 -16.78 -2.63 2.31
C SER A 75 -17.40 -1.54 1.43
N GLY A 76 -18.66 -1.23 1.70
CA GLY A 76 -19.43 -0.22 0.96
C GLY A 76 -18.83 1.19 1.03
N SER A 77 -18.12 1.57 2.11
CA SER A 77 -17.47 2.88 2.23
C SER A 77 -16.39 3.10 1.16
N MET A 78 -15.80 2.03 0.63
CA MET A 78 -14.80 2.10 -0.41
C MET A 78 -15.35 2.57 -1.77
N ASN A 79 -16.69 2.62 -1.96
CA ASN A 79 -17.31 3.28 -3.11
C ASN A 79 -17.34 4.82 -3.01
N THR A 80 -16.88 5.41 -1.90
CA THR A 80 -16.89 6.85 -1.72
C THR A 80 -16.02 7.51 -2.81
N PRO A 81 -16.55 8.48 -3.58
CA PRO A 81 -15.77 9.25 -4.55
C PRO A 81 -14.64 10.04 -3.88
N LEU A 82 -13.49 10.14 -4.54
CA LEU A 82 -12.36 10.94 -4.05
C LEU A 82 -12.53 12.43 -4.33
N ASP A 83 -13.21 12.77 -5.44
CA ASP A 83 -13.47 14.15 -5.85
C ASP A 83 -14.97 14.47 -5.78
N GLU A 84 -15.37 15.30 -4.82
CA GLU A 84 -16.76 15.75 -4.69
C GLU A 84 -17.13 16.85 -5.72
N GLY A 85 -16.16 17.46 -6.41
CA GLY A 85 -16.34 18.72 -7.15
C GLY A 85 -16.06 18.73 -8.66
N SER A 86 -15.77 17.61 -9.31
CA SER A 86 -15.51 17.58 -10.77
C SER A 86 -16.78 17.29 -11.57
N ASP A 87 -17.13 18.25 -12.44
CA ASP A 87 -18.27 18.19 -13.35
C ASP A 87 -18.19 17.02 -14.34
N SER A 88 -19.32 16.33 -14.46
CA SER A 88 -19.81 15.46 -15.55
C SER A 88 -18.86 15.04 -16.68
N SER A 89 -18.48 13.76 -16.72
CA SER A 89 -18.47 12.86 -17.91
C SER A 89 -17.62 11.59 -17.69
N HIS A 90 -16.69 11.61 -16.74
CA HIS A 90 -15.84 10.45 -16.40
C HIS A 90 -16.36 9.73 -15.15
N THR A 91 -16.24 8.39 -15.12
CA THR A 91 -16.51 7.59 -13.92
C THR A 91 -15.70 8.14 -12.75
N LYS A 92 -16.37 8.63 -11.71
CA LYS A 92 -15.72 9.20 -10.53
C LYS A 92 -14.81 8.15 -9.89
N LYS A 93 -13.54 8.49 -9.70
CA LYS A 93 -12.57 7.63 -8.99
C LYS A 93 -13.03 7.47 -7.55
N THR A 94 -13.11 6.23 -7.09
CA THR A 94 -13.51 5.88 -5.72
C THR A 94 -12.29 5.54 -4.87
N ARG A 95 -12.46 5.47 -3.53
CA ARG A 95 -11.42 4.94 -2.62
C ARG A 95 -10.96 3.54 -3.02
N TRP A 96 -11.87 2.72 -3.53
CA TRP A 96 -11.55 1.43 -4.12
C TRP A 96 -10.62 1.54 -5.32
N ASP A 97 -10.85 2.49 -6.22
CA ASP A 97 -9.97 2.69 -7.38
C ASP A 97 -8.57 3.12 -6.97
N GLU A 98 -8.44 3.91 -5.91
CA GLU A 98 -7.14 4.24 -5.31
C GLU A 98 -6.48 3.01 -4.68
N LEU A 99 -7.22 2.22 -3.89
CA LEU A 99 -6.70 0.98 -3.31
C LEU A 99 -6.18 0.02 -4.40
N LYS A 100 -6.94 -0.17 -5.48
CA LYS A 100 -6.51 -1.00 -6.63
C LYS A 100 -5.19 -0.50 -7.23
N GLN A 101 -5.02 0.81 -7.34
CA GLN A 101 -3.79 1.40 -7.88
C GLN A 101 -2.59 1.17 -6.95
N ILE A 102 -2.78 1.30 -5.63
CA ILE A 102 -1.74 1.04 -4.62
C ILE A 102 -1.35 -0.44 -4.64
N VAL A 103 -2.33 -1.35 -4.56
CA VAL A 103 -2.10 -2.79 -4.58
C VAL A 103 -1.36 -3.20 -5.86
N SER A 104 -1.80 -2.71 -7.03
CA SER A 104 -1.10 -3.00 -8.29
C SER A 104 0.35 -2.53 -8.29
N THR A 105 0.62 -1.33 -7.77
CA THR A 105 2.00 -0.81 -7.69
C THR A 105 2.87 -1.66 -6.77
N VAL A 106 2.33 -2.12 -5.65
CA VAL A 106 3.10 -2.96 -4.72
C VAL A 106 3.21 -4.40 -5.22
N VAL A 107 2.22 -4.95 -5.92
CA VAL A 107 2.33 -6.26 -6.58
C VAL A 107 3.43 -6.23 -7.63
N ASP A 108 3.50 -5.17 -8.43
CA ASP A 108 4.58 -4.98 -9.41
C ASP A 108 5.95 -4.94 -8.73
N LEU A 109 6.05 -4.31 -7.56
CA LEU A 109 7.28 -4.30 -6.75
C LEU A 109 7.58 -5.68 -6.15
N ALA A 110 6.59 -6.32 -5.54
CA ALA A 110 6.73 -7.58 -4.84
C ALA A 110 7.12 -8.70 -5.81
N SER A 111 6.59 -8.69 -7.03
CA SER A 111 6.93 -9.63 -8.10
C SER A 111 8.41 -9.58 -8.51
N ILE A 112 9.15 -8.52 -8.15
CA ILE A 112 10.60 -8.42 -8.36
C ILE A 112 11.36 -9.28 -7.34
N PHE A 113 10.82 -9.42 -6.12
CA PHE A 113 11.47 -10.14 -5.02
C PHE A 113 10.88 -11.53 -4.77
N ASP A 114 9.60 -11.72 -5.09
CA ASP A 114 8.84 -12.94 -4.88
C ASP A 114 8.36 -13.51 -6.22
N THR A 115 8.95 -14.63 -6.63
CA THR A 115 8.64 -15.28 -7.90
C THR A 115 7.28 -15.96 -7.90
N ASP A 116 6.74 -16.26 -6.71
CA ASP A 116 5.48 -16.97 -6.55
C ASP A 116 4.27 -16.00 -6.52
N GLY A 117 4.54 -14.69 -6.53
CA GLY A 117 3.54 -13.62 -6.49
C GLY A 117 3.16 -13.23 -5.06
N VAL A 118 2.08 -12.46 -4.92
CA VAL A 118 1.55 -12.04 -3.61
C VAL A 118 0.14 -12.56 -3.39
N ASP A 119 -0.22 -12.75 -2.12
CA ASP A 119 -1.57 -13.11 -1.75
C ASP A 119 -2.38 -11.89 -1.34
N VAL A 120 -3.62 -11.81 -1.83
CA VAL A 120 -4.54 -10.70 -1.58
C VAL A 120 -5.79 -11.26 -0.92
N TYR A 121 -5.94 -11.00 0.37
CA TYR A 121 -7.15 -11.28 1.13
C TYR A 121 -8.06 -10.06 1.07
N PHE A 122 -9.36 -10.31 1.18
CA PHE A 122 -10.38 -9.25 1.23
C PHE A 122 -11.16 -9.39 2.51
N LEU A 123 -11.72 -8.28 3.01
CA LEU A 123 -12.50 -8.31 4.24
C LEU A 123 -13.81 -9.08 4.08
N ASN A 124 -14.47 -8.96 2.92
CA ASN A 124 -15.84 -9.45 2.74
C ASN A 124 -15.99 -10.52 1.65
N ARG A 125 -14.90 -11.17 1.21
CA ARG A 125 -14.93 -12.26 0.22
C ARG A 125 -13.70 -13.16 0.26
N GLU A 126 -13.70 -14.16 -0.62
CA GLU A 126 -12.59 -15.08 -0.82
C GLU A 126 -11.28 -14.42 -1.31
N PRO A 127 -10.12 -14.88 -0.81
CA PRO A 127 -8.81 -14.38 -1.20
C PRO A 127 -8.42 -14.75 -2.64
N MET A 128 -7.45 -14.02 -3.18
CA MET A 128 -6.73 -14.31 -4.41
C MET A 128 -5.28 -14.65 -4.08
N PHE A 129 -4.77 -15.77 -4.60
CA PHE A 129 -3.42 -16.26 -4.29
C PHE A 129 -2.48 -16.14 -5.50
N HIS A 130 -1.18 -16.02 -5.24
CA HIS A 130 -0.11 -16.02 -6.26
C HIS A 130 -0.30 -14.95 -7.35
N VAL A 131 -0.70 -13.75 -6.93
CA VAL A 131 -0.96 -12.64 -7.82
C VAL A 131 0.37 -12.00 -8.24
N GLY A 132 0.73 -12.06 -9.54
CA GLY A 132 2.01 -11.55 -10.07
C GLY A 132 1.89 -10.38 -11.07
N GLU A 133 2.95 -10.15 -11.87
CA GLU A 133 3.14 -9.05 -12.86
C GLU A 133 1.97 -8.81 -13.85
N LYS A 134 1.00 -9.72 -13.91
CA LYS A 134 -0.24 -9.57 -14.68
C LYS A 134 -1.42 -9.77 -13.77
N LEU A 135 -1.57 -8.86 -12.82
CA LEU A 135 -2.81 -8.71 -12.10
C LEU A 135 -3.85 -8.32 -13.15
N ASP A 136 -4.61 -9.31 -13.63
CA ASP A 136 -5.71 -9.06 -14.55
C ASP A 136 -6.75 -8.28 -13.75
N PHE A 137 -6.69 -6.95 -13.88
CA PHE A 137 -7.66 -6.01 -13.34
C PHE A 137 -9.13 -6.40 -13.62
N PRO A 138 -9.49 -7.11 -14.72
CA PRO A 138 -10.82 -7.70 -14.86
C PRO A 138 -11.24 -8.59 -13.69
N SER A 139 -10.32 -9.34 -13.08
CA SER A 139 -10.57 -10.19 -11.91
C SER A 139 -10.77 -9.38 -10.62
N MET A 140 -10.22 -8.16 -10.56
CA MET A 140 -10.51 -7.14 -9.54
C MET A 140 -11.62 -6.16 -9.99
N THR A 141 -12.39 -6.50 -11.03
CA THR A 141 -13.64 -5.79 -11.36
C THR A 141 -14.70 -6.23 -10.38
N VAL A 142 -14.61 -5.62 -9.22
CA VAL A 142 -15.44 -5.87 -8.08
C VAL A 142 -16.68 -5.00 -8.18
N VAL A 143 -17.86 -5.62 -8.11
CA VAL A 143 -19.06 -4.92 -7.66
C VAL A 143 -18.96 -4.85 -6.15
N LEU A 144 -18.53 -3.71 -5.63
CA LEU A 144 -18.49 -3.48 -4.20
C LEU A 144 -19.91 -3.59 -3.68
N ASN A 145 -20.12 -4.44 -2.68
CA ASN A 145 -21.44 -4.60 -2.10
C ASN A 145 -21.74 -3.36 -1.25
N ILE A 146 -22.47 -2.42 -1.85
CA ILE A 146 -22.89 -1.16 -1.23
C ILE A 146 -23.65 -1.34 0.09
N PHE A 147 -24.14 -2.55 0.37
CA PHE A 147 -24.88 -2.88 1.59
C PHE A 147 -24.00 -3.47 2.70
N LEU A 148 -22.72 -3.77 2.44
CA LEU A 148 -21.81 -4.24 3.48
C LEU A 148 -21.18 -3.05 4.19
N CYS A 149 -21.60 -2.80 5.43
CA CYS A 149 -20.99 -1.81 6.31
C CYS A 149 -19.93 -2.43 7.24
N SER A 150 -19.59 -3.71 7.04
CA SER A 150 -18.66 -4.45 7.87
C SER A 150 -17.21 -4.39 7.36
N THR A 151 -16.31 -4.36 8.33
CA THR A 151 -14.85 -4.33 8.23
C THR A 151 -14.27 -5.41 9.16
N PRO A 152 -14.54 -6.70 8.90
CA PRO A 152 -14.17 -7.82 9.76
C PRO A 152 -12.66 -8.13 9.69
N ILE A 153 -11.82 -7.19 10.11
CA ILE A 153 -10.36 -7.27 10.02
C ILE A 153 -9.81 -8.43 10.86
N VAL A 154 -10.37 -8.66 12.06
CA VAL A 154 -9.90 -9.68 13.00
C VAL A 154 -9.97 -11.11 12.44
N PRO A 155 -11.12 -11.61 11.95
CA PRO A 155 -11.18 -12.97 11.41
C PRO A 155 -10.27 -13.15 10.20
N VAL A 156 -10.18 -12.16 9.30
CA VAL A 156 -9.31 -12.24 8.13
C VAL A 156 -7.83 -12.21 8.51
N LEU A 157 -7.43 -11.37 9.47
CA LEU A 157 -6.06 -11.36 9.98
C LEU A 157 -5.69 -12.71 10.60
N ARG A 158 -6.58 -13.33 11.38
CA ARG A 158 -6.37 -14.68 11.94
C ARG A 158 -6.25 -15.73 10.85
N GLN A 159 -7.05 -15.63 9.79
CA GLN A 159 -6.95 -16.50 8.63
C GLN A 159 -5.56 -16.39 7.99
N VAL A 160 -5.10 -15.17 7.68
CA VAL A 160 -3.75 -14.94 7.11
C VAL A 160 -2.66 -15.54 8.00
N LEU A 161 -2.70 -15.27 9.32
CA LEU A 161 -1.72 -15.79 10.27
C LEU A 161 -1.72 -17.32 10.34
N ASN A 162 -2.87 -17.97 10.16
CA ASN A 162 -2.99 -19.42 10.11
C ASN A 162 -2.45 -19.99 8.80
N ASP A 163 -2.90 -19.44 7.66
CA ASP A 163 -2.56 -19.93 6.33
C ASP A 163 -1.06 -19.75 6.03
N LYS A 164 -0.46 -18.67 6.55
CA LYS A 164 0.98 -18.39 6.40
C LYS A 164 1.85 -18.94 7.52
N ARG A 165 1.29 -19.62 8.53
CA ARG A 165 2.04 -20.11 9.70
C ARG A 165 3.29 -20.91 9.32
N ASN A 166 3.20 -21.77 8.30
CA ASN A 166 4.33 -22.60 7.87
C ASN A 166 5.39 -21.77 7.12
N HIS A 167 4.98 -20.75 6.37
CA HIS A 167 5.86 -19.89 5.59
C HIS A 167 6.68 -18.93 6.48
N VAL A 168 6.14 -18.53 7.63
CA VAL A 168 6.81 -17.63 8.59
C VAL A 168 8.07 -18.26 9.21
N TYR A 169 8.25 -19.58 9.11
CA TYR A 169 9.49 -20.24 9.52
C TYR A 169 10.63 -20.09 8.51
N GLU A 170 10.31 -19.85 7.24
CA GLU A 170 11.28 -19.75 6.13
C GLU A 170 11.57 -18.29 5.77
N ARG A 171 10.56 -17.42 5.86
CA ARG A 171 10.61 -16.00 5.47
C ARG A 171 9.95 -15.12 6.53
N ASN A 172 10.30 -13.84 6.57
CA ASN A 172 9.55 -12.88 7.39
C ASN A 172 8.21 -12.60 6.69
N LEU A 173 7.14 -12.34 7.46
CA LEU A 173 5.82 -12.05 6.87
C LEU A 173 5.52 -10.55 7.01
N LEU A 174 5.23 -9.90 5.88
CA LEU A 174 4.76 -8.52 5.80
C LEU A 174 3.28 -8.54 5.41
N ILE A 175 2.42 -8.11 6.34
CA ILE A 175 0.98 -7.97 6.11
C ILE A 175 0.66 -6.49 5.91
N LEU A 176 0.11 -6.14 4.75
CA LEU A 176 -0.34 -4.80 4.40
C LEU A 176 -1.86 -4.75 4.50
N LEU A 177 -2.37 -4.18 5.59
CA LEU A 177 -3.80 -3.95 5.80
C LEU A 177 -4.17 -2.56 5.27
N ALA A 178 -5.10 -2.50 4.32
CA ALA A 178 -5.57 -1.25 3.73
C ALA A 178 -7.09 -1.14 3.87
N THR A 179 -7.53 -0.17 4.68
CA THR A 179 -8.94 0.04 5.07
C THR A 179 -9.21 1.52 5.33
N ASP A 180 -10.43 1.98 5.06
CA ASP A 180 -10.90 3.32 5.39
C ASP A 180 -11.82 3.36 6.63
N GLY A 181 -12.02 2.21 7.28
CA GLY A 181 -12.95 2.02 8.39
C GLY A 181 -12.30 1.49 9.68
N VAL A 182 -13.08 1.45 10.75
CA VAL A 182 -12.68 0.84 12.03
C VAL A 182 -12.98 -0.65 12.01
N PRO A 183 -12.17 -1.54 12.63
CA PRO A 183 -12.47 -2.97 12.73
C PRO A 183 -13.85 -3.23 13.35
N THR A 184 -14.58 -4.22 12.85
CA THR A 184 -15.90 -4.60 13.38
C THR A 184 -15.98 -6.08 13.79
N ASP A 185 -16.83 -6.36 14.78
CA ASP A 185 -17.19 -7.72 15.21
C ASP A 185 -18.29 -8.34 14.33
N GLU A 186 -18.72 -9.56 14.69
CA GLU A 186 -19.81 -10.31 14.02
C GLU A 186 -21.20 -9.63 14.12
N TYR A 187 -21.33 -8.59 14.94
CA TYR A 187 -22.53 -7.77 15.09
C TYR A 187 -22.35 -6.36 14.49
N GLU A 188 -21.33 -6.16 13.66
CA GLU A 188 -20.97 -4.88 13.01
C GLU A 188 -20.61 -3.75 13.99
N ARG A 189 -20.17 -4.09 15.21
CA ARG A 189 -19.79 -3.12 16.23
C ARG A 189 -18.28 -2.90 16.22
N PRO A 190 -17.78 -1.69 16.52
CA PRO A 190 -16.34 -1.43 16.57
C PRO A 190 -15.60 -2.38 17.54
N ASP A 191 -14.58 -3.07 17.04
CA ASP A 191 -13.81 -4.08 17.78
C ASP A 191 -12.29 -3.88 17.66
N VAL A 192 -11.86 -2.66 17.98
CA VAL A 192 -10.43 -2.29 18.01
C VAL A 192 -9.66 -3.10 19.05
N ARG A 193 -10.31 -3.47 20.16
CA ARG A 193 -9.68 -4.19 21.28
C ARG A 193 -9.24 -5.60 20.88
N THR A 194 -10.07 -6.32 20.11
CA THR A 194 -9.68 -7.64 19.64
C THR A 194 -8.59 -7.54 18.59
N LEU A 195 -8.63 -6.55 17.70
CA LEU A 195 -7.53 -6.32 16.76
C LEU A 195 -6.20 -6.09 17.51
N GLU A 196 -6.19 -5.22 18.52
CA GLU A 196 -5.01 -5.02 19.36
C GLU A 196 -4.54 -6.31 20.03
N HIS A 197 -5.47 -7.14 20.51
CA HIS A 197 -5.13 -8.42 21.12
C HIS A 197 -4.44 -9.36 20.15
N VAL A 198 -4.97 -9.51 18.92
CA VAL A 198 -4.37 -10.33 17.86
C VAL A 198 -2.97 -9.82 17.52
N LEU A 199 -2.84 -8.51 17.33
CA LEU A 199 -1.54 -7.86 17.04
C LEU A 199 -0.54 -7.97 18.20
N LYS A 200 -0.96 -8.19 19.44
CA LYS A 200 -0.02 -8.33 20.58
C LYS A 200 0.32 -9.79 20.87
N ASN A 201 -0.63 -10.71 20.72
CA ASN A 201 -0.54 -12.04 21.34
C ASN A 201 -0.63 -13.22 20.37
N GLU A 202 -1.19 -13.03 19.16
CA GLU A 202 -1.49 -14.15 18.26
C GLU A 202 -0.49 -14.27 17.09
N ARG A 203 0.46 -13.34 16.97
CA ARG A 203 1.54 -13.40 15.99
C ARG A 203 2.60 -14.40 16.42
N THR A 204 2.53 -15.63 15.96
CA THR A 204 3.55 -16.65 16.25
C THR A 204 4.33 -17.04 14.99
N PRO A 205 5.67 -16.99 14.99
CA PRO A 205 6.55 -16.43 16.03
C PRO A 205 6.59 -14.88 16.04
N ILE A 206 6.56 -14.27 17.23
CA ILE A 206 6.41 -12.81 17.44
C ILE A 206 7.49 -11.97 16.74
N ASN A 207 8.71 -12.50 16.63
CA ASN A 207 9.87 -11.81 16.06
C ASN A 207 9.92 -11.82 14.52
N ARG A 208 9.01 -12.54 13.85
CA ARG A 208 8.99 -12.67 12.38
C ARG A 208 7.88 -11.87 11.69
N ILE A 209 6.98 -11.30 12.48
CA ILE A 209 5.82 -10.55 11.99
C ILE A 209 5.83 -9.19 12.69
N PRO A 210 6.73 -8.25 12.36
CA PRO A 210 6.75 -6.93 13.02
C PRO A 210 5.43 -6.19 12.81
N VAL A 211 5.00 -5.42 13.81
CA VAL A 211 3.80 -4.58 13.72
C VAL A 211 4.21 -3.13 13.71
N THR A 212 3.83 -2.45 12.64
CA THR A 212 3.85 -0.99 12.52
C THR A 212 2.43 -0.60 12.15
N ILE A 213 1.86 0.38 12.85
CA ILE A 213 0.53 0.95 12.60
C ILE A 213 0.75 2.37 12.08
#